data_AF-A0A0F3H0S7-F1
#
_entry.id   AF-A0A0F3H0S7-F1
#
_cell.length_a   1.000
_cell.length_b   1.000
_cell.length_c   1.000
_cell.angle_alpha   90.00
_cell.angle_beta   90.00
_cell.angle_gamma   90.00
#
_symmetry.space_group_name_H-M   'P 1'
#
loop_
_entity.id
_entity.type
_entity.pdbx_description
1 polymer ?
#
loop_
_entity_poly.entity_id
_entity_poly.type
_entity_poly.pdbx_seq_one_letter_code
_entity_poly.pdbx_strand_id
1 'polypeptide(L)'
;MKSNIYKDLNDVIKDHFPYKKGVLIDDVCSYIKGRIGEYLNITKTFYVEDDYIDVNWRFLYSKHYSKTYYRECSKYSIRVHLFKGDISEFDYMGYFILRPIPVRYSLSKIVLKPIKEFYNSEESYLMTNIVEINITDINFSVKIHAFQLLVQDTVAGVCADACINMVAYYLSNKFPKDFPNYLPERLFPVKLDRRPIPSYGLTIFEMSEILLTAGYNSYIEKFTNKREFIDFIDSQIESALPFYKTPPISNHVLPCP
;
A
#
# COMPACT_ATOMS: atom_id res chain seq x y z
N MET A 1 -12.25 -9.40 27.35
CA MET A 1 -11.79 -9.05 25.98
C MET A 1 -10.44 -9.71 25.77
N LYS A 2 -10.19 -10.30 24.59
CA LYS A 2 -8.82 -10.70 24.25
C LYS A 2 -7.97 -9.43 24.18
N SER A 3 -6.72 -9.53 24.61
CA SER A 3 -5.73 -8.47 24.39
C SER A 3 -5.49 -8.35 22.89
N ASN A 4 -5.62 -7.15 22.32
CA ASN A 4 -5.20 -6.83 20.94
C ASN A 4 -3.69 -6.58 20.84
N ILE A 5 -2.94 -6.84 21.91
CA ILE A 5 -1.51 -6.63 22.03
C ILE A 5 -0.80 -7.98 21.96
N TYR A 6 0.17 -8.07 21.06
CA TYR A 6 0.94 -9.28 20.78
C TYR A 6 2.44 -9.00 20.78
N LYS A 7 3.24 -10.03 21.05
CA LYS A 7 4.71 -9.99 21.00
C LYS A 7 5.28 -10.72 19.78
N ASP A 8 4.48 -11.56 19.12
CA ASP A 8 4.89 -12.35 17.96
C ASP A 8 3.89 -12.19 16.80
N LEU A 9 4.41 -12.08 15.58
CA LEU A 9 3.60 -11.94 14.38
C LEU A 9 2.77 -13.19 14.09
N ASN A 10 3.29 -14.39 14.36
CA ASN A 10 2.54 -15.61 14.05
C ASN A 10 1.29 -15.72 14.95
N ASP A 11 1.39 -15.27 16.21
CA ASP A 11 0.24 -15.18 17.12
C ASP A 11 -0.82 -14.19 16.59
N VAL A 12 -0.39 -13.01 16.10
CA VAL A 12 -1.29 -12.04 15.43
C VAL A 12 -2.05 -12.71 14.30
N ILE A 13 -1.36 -13.37 13.37
CA ILE A 13 -1.99 -14.00 12.20
C ILE A 13 -2.90 -15.16 12.63
N LYS A 14 -2.47 -16.00 13.57
CA LYS A 14 -3.24 -17.15 14.06
C LYS A 14 -4.53 -16.74 14.76
N ASP A 15 -4.50 -15.65 15.52
CA ASP A 15 -5.66 -15.18 16.26
C ASP A 15 -6.65 -14.43 15.36
N HIS A 16 -6.16 -13.52 14.51
CA HIS A 16 -6.99 -12.57 13.78
C HIS A 16 -7.27 -12.94 12.32
N PHE A 17 -6.39 -13.68 11.65
CA PHE A 17 -6.64 -14.03 10.24
C PHE A 17 -7.80 -15.03 10.13
N PRO A 18 -8.84 -14.75 9.33
CA PRO A 18 -10.08 -15.52 9.36
C PRO A 18 -9.93 -16.95 8.80
N TYR A 19 -8.92 -17.21 7.97
CA TYR A 19 -8.72 -18.50 7.31
C TYR A 19 -7.63 -19.31 8.00
N LYS A 20 -8.04 -20.14 8.96
CA LYS A 20 -7.14 -20.90 9.84
C LYS A 20 -6.69 -22.26 9.31
N LYS A 21 -6.82 -22.50 8.00
CA LYS A 21 -6.42 -23.78 7.39
C LYS A 21 -4.90 -23.89 7.32
N GLY A 22 -4.30 -24.53 8.32
CA GLY A 22 -2.90 -25.02 8.36
C GLY A 22 -1.91 -24.15 7.59
N VAL A 23 -1.44 -24.67 6.44
CA VAL A 23 -0.39 -24.11 5.56
C VAL A 23 -0.61 -22.64 5.20
N LEU A 24 -1.87 -22.18 5.11
CA LEU A 24 -2.16 -20.80 4.73
C LEU A 24 -1.66 -19.76 5.75
N ILE A 25 -1.72 -20.07 7.05
CA ILE A 25 -1.21 -19.16 8.08
C ILE A 25 0.30 -18.98 7.91
N ASP A 26 1.03 -20.08 7.76
CA ASP A 26 2.48 -20.07 7.60
C ASP A 26 2.90 -19.34 6.31
N ASP A 27 2.16 -19.55 5.23
CA ASP A 27 2.37 -18.86 3.95
C ASP A 27 2.16 -17.35 4.05
N VAL A 28 1.10 -16.91 4.75
CA VAL A 28 0.81 -15.49 5.01
C VAL A 28 1.90 -14.88 5.88
N CYS A 29 2.26 -15.54 6.98
CA CYS A 29 3.34 -15.10 7.87
C CYS A 29 4.67 -14.95 7.12
N SER A 30 5.03 -15.96 6.32
CA SER A 30 6.25 -15.96 5.50
C SER A 30 6.23 -14.83 4.47
N TYR A 31 5.09 -14.59 3.83
CA TYR A 31 4.92 -13.49 2.89
C TYR A 31 5.07 -12.12 3.55
N ILE A 32 4.45 -11.90 4.73
CA ILE A 32 4.58 -10.64 5.48
C ILE A 32 6.03 -10.43 5.91
N LYS A 33 6.69 -11.48 6.44
CA LYS A 33 8.12 -11.40 6.83
C LYS A 33 9.01 -10.97 5.68
N GLY A 34 8.83 -11.57 4.50
CA GLY A 34 9.59 -11.20 3.30
C GLY A 34 9.32 -9.78 2.78
N ARG A 35 8.19 -9.15 3.14
CA ARG A 35 7.82 -7.79 2.69
C ARG A 35 8.14 -6.70 3.70
N ILE A 36 7.99 -6.99 4.99
CA ILE A 36 8.26 -6.03 6.07
C ILE A 36 9.75 -6.05 6.45
N GLY A 37 10.43 -7.19 6.31
CA GLY A 37 11.88 -7.29 6.48
C GLY A 37 12.36 -6.86 7.86
N GLU A 38 13.41 -6.04 7.90
CA GLU A 38 14.15 -5.65 9.10
C GLU A 38 13.29 -4.96 10.17
N TYR A 39 12.17 -4.33 9.79
CA TYR A 39 11.23 -3.74 10.75
C TYR A 39 10.70 -4.78 11.75
N LEU A 40 10.47 -6.03 11.33
CA LEU A 40 10.00 -7.08 12.24
C LEU A 40 11.06 -7.48 13.27
N ASN A 41 12.35 -7.38 12.94
CA ASN A 41 13.43 -7.76 13.86
C ASN A 41 13.51 -6.83 15.07
N ILE A 42 13.12 -5.56 14.88
CA ILE A 42 13.12 -4.55 15.93
C ILE A 42 11.73 -4.32 16.54
N THR A 43 10.68 -4.94 15.99
CA THR A 43 9.32 -4.84 16.53
C THR A 43 9.22 -5.66 17.81
N LYS A 44 8.84 -5.01 18.91
CA LYS A 44 8.61 -5.68 20.20
C LYS A 44 7.15 -5.80 20.57
N THR A 45 6.29 -4.98 19.97
CA THR A 45 4.87 -4.98 20.25
C THR A 45 4.08 -4.79 18.96
N PHE A 46 3.09 -5.64 18.77
CA PHE A 46 2.07 -5.50 17.74
C PHE A 46 0.76 -5.09 18.41
N TYR A 47 0.07 -4.13 17.79
CA TYR A 47 -1.31 -3.80 18.14
C TYR A 47 -2.23 -4.09 16.96
N VAL A 48 -3.36 -4.73 17.19
CA VAL A 48 -4.26 -5.17 16.12
C VAL A 48 -5.61 -4.48 16.21
N GLU A 49 -6.03 -3.89 15.11
CA GLU A 49 -7.42 -3.46 14.90
C GLU A 49 -8.11 -4.43 13.96
N ASP A 50 -9.05 -5.18 14.52
CA ASP A 50 -10.05 -5.89 13.74
C ASP A 50 -11.09 -4.92 13.18
N ASP A 51 -11.78 -5.36 12.14
CA ASP A 51 -12.84 -4.61 11.47
C ASP A 51 -12.44 -3.20 10.94
N TYR A 52 -11.15 -2.99 10.64
CA TYR A 52 -10.64 -1.74 10.08
C TYR A 52 -11.23 -1.43 8.69
N ILE A 53 -11.65 -0.19 8.47
CA ILE A 53 -12.16 0.28 7.18
C ILE A 53 -11.00 0.87 6.36
N ASP A 54 -10.41 0.05 5.48
CA ASP A 54 -9.51 0.53 4.45
C ASP A 54 -10.27 0.95 3.18
N VAL A 55 -10.02 2.17 2.70
CA VAL A 55 -10.70 2.73 1.53
C VAL A 55 -10.43 1.90 0.26
N ASN A 56 -9.20 1.41 0.08
CA ASN A 56 -8.82 0.62 -1.09
C ASN A 56 -9.45 -0.77 -1.06
N TRP A 57 -9.40 -1.43 0.09
CA TRP A 57 -10.09 -2.71 0.27
C TRP A 57 -11.60 -2.57 0.09
N ARG A 58 -12.23 -1.54 0.67
CA ARG A 58 -13.67 -1.30 0.55
C ARG A 58 -14.08 -1.10 -0.90
N PHE A 59 -13.28 -0.35 -1.67
CA PHE A 59 -13.47 -0.18 -3.10
C PHE A 59 -13.42 -1.53 -3.83
N LEU A 60 -12.32 -2.28 -3.70
CA LEU A 60 -12.14 -3.59 -4.32
C LEU A 60 -13.25 -4.59 -3.93
N TYR A 61 -13.62 -4.60 -2.65
CA TYR A 61 -14.68 -5.44 -2.13
C TYR A 61 -16.02 -5.12 -2.79
N SER A 62 -16.40 -3.84 -2.86
CA SER A 62 -17.66 -3.42 -3.48
C SER A 62 -17.74 -3.76 -4.97
N LYS A 63 -16.60 -3.71 -5.68
CA LYS A 63 -16.55 -3.96 -7.12
C LYS A 63 -16.51 -5.46 -7.44
N HIS A 64 -15.77 -6.25 -6.67
CA HIS A 64 -15.49 -7.65 -6.94
C HIS A 64 -15.97 -8.61 -5.82
N TYR A 65 -15.36 -8.56 -4.64
CA TYR A 65 -15.52 -9.62 -3.63
C TYR A 65 -16.91 -9.73 -3.01
N SER A 66 -17.66 -8.64 -2.96
CA SER A 66 -19.08 -8.65 -2.55
C SER A 66 -19.99 -9.46 -3.47
N LYS A 67 -19.51 -9.86 -4.66
CA LYS A 67 -20.24 -10.67 -5.64
C LYS A 67 -19.67 -12.09 -5.78
N THR A 68 -18.36 -12.22 -5.62
CA THR A 68 -17.65 -13.49 -5.85
C THR A 68 -17.39 -14.30 -4.58
N TYR A 69 -17.22 -13.65 -3.42
CA TYR A 69 -16.87 -14.28 -2.15
C TYR A 69 -17.69 -13.72 -0.97
N TYR A 70 -18.92 -13.28 -1.21
CA TYR A 70 -19.70 -12.48 -0.25
C TYR A 70 -19.97 -13.14 1.11
N ARG A 71 -19.92 -14.49 1.19
CA ARG A 71 -20.08 -15.24 2.45
C ARG A 71 -18.76 -15.50 3.18
N GLU A 72 -17.64 -15.41 2.48
CA GLU A 72 -16.34 -15.86 2.96
C GLU A 72 -15.44 -14.66 3.30
N CYS A 73 -15.53 -13.57 2.53
CA CYS A 73 -14.74 -12.37 2.73
C CYS A 73 -15.52 -11.27 3.47
N SER A 74 -14.92 -10.72 4.52
CA SER A 74 -15.43 -9.51 5.18
C SER A 74 -15.13 -8.26 4.36
N LYS A 75 -16.02 -7.26 4.43
CA LYS A 75 -15.78 -5.91 3.88
C LYS A 75 -14.77 -5.11 4.71
N TYR A 76 -14.48 -5.58 5.92
CA TYR A 76 -13.51 -4.98 6.82
C TYR A 76 -12.15 -5.68 6.70
N SER A 77 -11.10 -4.97 7.06
CA SER A 77 -9.71 -5.43 6.99
C SER A 77 -9.10 -5.52 8.39
N ILE A 78 -7.91 -6.09 8.50
CA ILE A 78 -7.16 -6.15 9.75
C ILE A 78 -6.00 -5.18 9.63
N ARG A 79 -5.88 -4.21 10.54
CA ARG A 79 -4.75 -3.28 10.59
C ARG A 79 -3.83 -3.68 11.74
N VAL A 80 -2.55 -3.90 11.42
CA VAL A 80 -1.54 -4.33 12.40
C VAL A 80 -0.49 -3.23 12.52
N HIS A 81 -0.34 -2.72 13.73
CA HIS A 81 0.59 -1.66 14.11
C HIS A 81 1.86 -2.25 14.68
N LEU A 82 3.00 -1.61 14.37
CA LEU A 82 4.32 -2.05 14.79
C LEU A 82 4.93 -1.01 15.72
N PHE A 83 5.36 -1.46 16.90
CA PHE A 83 6.08 -0.64 17.88
C PHE A 83 7.43 -1.28 18.21
N LYS A 84 8.48 -0.45 18.27
CA LYS A 84 9.84 -0.85 18.66
C LYS A 84 9.94 -1.21 20.15
N GLY A 85 9.00 -0.73 20.95
CA GLY A 85 8.94 -0.88 22.39
C GLY A 85 7.50 -1.00 22.86
N ASP A 86 7.10 -0.08 23.73
CA ASP A 86 5.73 -0.01 24.24
C ASP A 86 4.82 0.77 23.29
N ILE A 87 3.52 0.77 23.57
CA ILE A 87 2.57 1.57 22.79
C ILE A 87 2.79 3.04 23.14
N SER A 88 3.59 3.72 22.33
CA SER A 88 3.93 5.13 22.47
C SER A 88 4.21 5.76 21.11
N GLU A 89 4.08 7.08 20.99
CA GLU A 89 4.38 7.79 19.74
C GLU A 89 5.86 7.63 19.35
N PHE A 90 6.76 7.61 20.35
CA PHE A 90 8.20 7.47 20.16
C PHE A 90 8.59 6.11 19.58
N ASP A 91 7.92 5.04 20.02
CA ASP A 91 8.19 3.67 19.58
C ASP A 91 7.42 3.29 18.30
N TYR A 92 6.50 4.13 17.82
CA TYR A 92 5.65 3.79 16.68
C TYR A 92 6.42 3.80 15.34
N MET A 93 6.38 2.67 14.64
CA MET A 93 7.09 2.49 13.36
C MET A 93 6.17 2.55 12.15
N GLY A 94 4.86 2.33 12.34
CA GLY A 94 3.88 2.31 11.27
C GLY A 94 2.94 1.11 11.37
N TYR A 95 2.34 0.73 10.25
CA TYR A 95 1.37 -0.35 10.19
C TYR A 95 1.36 -1.06 8.83
N PHE A 96 0.74 -2.23 8.80
CA PHE A 96 0.29 -2.87 7.57
C PHE A 96 -1.18 -3.29 7.65
N ILE A 97 -1.80 -3.54 6.51
CA ILE A 97 -3.20 -3.96 6.40
C ILE A 97 -3.28 -5.32 5.71
N LEU A 98 -4.08 -6.22 6.26
CA LEU A 98 -4.44 -7.50 5.66
C LEU A 98 -5.88 -7.48 5.16
N ARG A 99 -6.07 -7.99 3.94
CA ARG A 99 -7.37 -8.32 3.37
C ARG A 99 -7.84 -9.67 3.92
N PRO A 100 -9.12 -9.80 4.27
CA PRO A 100 -9.71 -11.09 4.69
C PRO A 100 -10.02 -11.96 3.45
N ILE A 101 -8.98 -12.33 2.69
CA ILE A 101 -9.08 -13.22 1.52
C ILE A 101 -8.31 -14.53 1.76
N PRO A 102 -8.78 -15.71 1.27
CA PRO A 102 -8.20 -17.01 1.58
C PRO A 102 -6.95 -17.32 0.73
N VAL A 103 -6.04 -16.36 0.59
CA VAL A 103 -4.82 -16.50 -0.22
C VAL A 103 -3.60 -15.98 0.51
N ARG A 104 -2.41 -16.51 0.16
CA ARG A 104 -1.11 -16.09 0.69
C ARG A 104 -0.88 -14.59 0.58
N TYR A 105 -1.34 -13.97 -0.51
CA TYR A 105 -1.14 -12.56 -0.82
C TYR A 105 -2.17 -11.64 -0.15
N SER A 106 -2.50 -11.90 1.13
CA SER A 106 -3.51 -11.14 1.86
C SER A 106 -3.05 -9.73 2.26
N LEU A 107 -1.74 -9.48 2.36
CA LEU A 107 -1.17 -8.16 2.61
C LEU A 107 -1.61 -7.17 1.52
N SER A 108 -2.12 -6.01 1.93
CA SER A 108 -2.75 -5.02 1.05
C SER A 108 -1.97 -3.71 1.00
N LYS A 109 -1.48 -3.29 2.16
CA LYS A 109 -0.89 -1.97 2.36
C LYS A 109 0.19 -2.07 3.42
N ILE A 110 1.29 -1.36 3.21
CA ILE A 110 2.39 -1.18 4.15
C ILE A 110 2.63 0.33 4.26
N VAL A 111 2.66 0.85 5.49
CA VAL A 111 2.97 2.25 5.78
C VAL A 111 3.96 2.25 6.93
N LEU A 112 5.24 2.43 6.61
CA LEU A 112 6.33 2.38 7.59
C LEU A 112 7.15 3.67 7.53
N LYS A 113 7.50 4.19 8.70
CA LYS A 113 8.43 5.30 8.84
C LYS A 113 9.81 4.83 8.36
N PRO A 114 10.48 5.56 7.46
CA PRO A 114 11.84 5.21 7.06
C PRO A 114 12.80 5.23 8.26
N ILE A 115 13.56 4.15 8.42
CA ILE A 115 14.61 4.01 9.42
C ILE A 115 15.95 4.07 8.67
N LYS A 116 16.75 5.11 8.94
CA LYS A 116 17.98 5.42 8.19
C LYS A 116 18.95 4.24 8.20
N GLU A 117 19.03 3.55 9.32
CA GLU A 117 19.92 2.41 9.56
C GLU A 117 19.65 1.22 8.63
N PHE A 118 18.47 1.14 8.00
CA PHE A 118 18.15 0.09 7.03
C PHE A 118 18.65 0.41 5.61
N TYR A 119 19.19 1.60 5.38
CA TYR A 119 19.68 2.04 4.08
C TYR A 119 21.21 2.17 4.13
N ASN A 120 21.90 1.40 3.29
CA ASN A 120 23.37 1.34 3.23
C ASN A 120 24.02 2.55 2.51
N SER A 121 23.45 3.75 2.63
CA SER A 121 24.02 4.96 2.02
C SER A 121 23.82 6.18 2.92
N GLU A 122 24.83 7.04 2.99
CA GLU A 122 24.74 8.30 3.74
C GLU A 122 23.70 9.27 3.17
N GLU A 123 23.41 9.16 1.86
CA GLU A 123 22.49 10.01 1.10
C GLU A 123 21.44 9.17 0.36
N SER A 124 20.42 8.70 1.08
CA SER A 124 19.20 8.11 0.49
C SER A 124 18.04 9.08 0.67
N TYR A 125 17.34 9.37 -0.43
CA TYR A 125 16.11 10.15 -0.42
C TYR A 125 14.93 9.21 -0.64
N LEU A 126 13.87 9.41 0.14
CA LEU A 126 12.60 8.69 -0.04
C LEU A 126 11.46 9.70 -0.05
N MET A 127 10.61 9.65 -1.06
CA MET A 127 9.40 10.47 -1.03
C MET A 127 8.50 10.00 0.10
N THR A 128 8.13 10.95 0.97
CA THR A 128 7.18 10.71 2.05
C THR A 128 6.16 11.84 2.13
N ASN A 129 4.99 11.52 2.67
CA ASN A 129 4.00 12.50 3.10
C ASN A 129 3.67 12.27 4.57
N ILE A 130 3.02 13.25 5.19
CA ILE A 130 2.50 13.09 6.55
C ILE A 130 1.31 12.12 6.46
N VAL A 131 1.38 11.04 7.23
CA VAL A 131 0.29 10.11 7.47
C VAL A 131 -0.14 10.29 8.92
N GLU A 132 -1.42 10.58 9.12
CA GLU A 132 -2.02 10.67 10.45
C GLU A 132 -2.69 9.34 10.81
N ILE A 133 -2.33 8.79 11.96
CA ILE A 133 -2.85 7.54 12.48
C ILE A 133 -3.58 7.84 13.78
N ASN A 134 -4.85 7.43 13.82
CA ASN A 134 -5.68 7.50 15.02
C ASN A 134 -6.16 6.08 15.34
N ILE A 135 -5.99 5.67 16.61
CA ILE A 135 -6.42 4.39 17.16
C ILE A 135 -7.26 4.70 18.41
N THR A 136 -8.59 4.67 18.25
CA THR A 136 -9.53 5.26 19.21
C THR A 136 -9.66 4.46 20.50
N ASP A 137 -9.62 3.13 20.41
CA ASP A 137 -9.81 2.21 21.55
C ASP A 137 -8.70 2.29 22.60
N ILE A 138 -7.51 2.79 22.23
CA ILE A 138 -6.37 3.02 23.12
C ILE A 138 -5.99 4.50 23.25
N ASN A 139 -6.83 5.44 22.77
CA ASN A 139 -6.56 6.87 22.77
C ASN A 139 -5.17 7.25 22.22
N PHE A 140 -4.77 6.62 21.12
CA PHE A 140 -3.47 6.82 20.50
C PHE A 140 -3.61 7.59 19.18
N SER A 141 -2.81 8.64 19.02
CA SER A 141 -2.76 9.44 17.80
C SER A 141 -1.30 9.80 17.50
N VAL A 142 -0.88 9.66 16.25
CA VAL A 142 0.49 9.97 15.84
C VAL A 142 0.55 10.39 14.37
N LYS A 143 1.52 11.24 14.06
CA LYS A 143 1.86 11.63 12.68
C LYS A 143 3.22 11.07 12.33
N ILE A 144 3.31 10.35 11.23
CA ILE A 144 4.58 9.84 10.70
C ILE A 144 4.81 10.33 9.28
N HIS A 145 6.07 10.48 8.90
CA HIS A 145 6.47 10.63 7.50
C HIS A 145 6.66 9.24 6.91
N ALA A 146 5.79 8.86 5.97
CA ALA A 146 5.84 7.56 5.33
C ALA A 146 5.33 7.64 3.89
N PHE A 147 5.68 6.64 3.10
CA PHE A 147 5.03 6.38 1.81
C PHE A 147 4.08 5.20 1.97
N GLN A 148 2.91 5.28 1.34
CA GLN A 148 1.96 4.17 1.35
C GLN A 148 2.30 3.21 0.23
N LEU A 149 2.83 2.03 0.58
CA LEU A 149 3.06 0.95 -0.39
C LEU A 149 1.81 0.07 -0.49
N LEU A 150 1.20 0.01 -1.66
CA LEU A 150 0.09 -0.89 -1.96
C LEU A 150 0.59 -2.19 -2.59
N VAL A 151 0.06 -3.29 -2.11
CA VAL A 151 0.37 -4.63 -2.60
C VAL A 151 -0.73 -5.07 -3.57
N GLN A 152 -0.33 -5.49 -4.77
CA GLN A 152 -1.25 -5.97 -5.79
C GLN A 152 -2.14 -7.10 -5.23
N ASP A 153 -3.44 -7.01 -5.51
CA ASP A 153 -4.34 -8.16 -5.40
C ASP A 153 -4.10 -9.10 -6.59
N THR A 154 -3.60 -10.32 -6.37
CA THR A 154 -3.37 -11.27 -7.47
C THR A 154 -4.67 -11.86 -8.05
N VAL A 155 -5.84 -11.53 -7.48
CA VAL A 155 -7.15 -12.05 -7.88
C VAL A 155 -7.92 -11.06 -8.76
N ALA A 156 -8.03 -9.80 -8.32
CA ALA A 156 -8.85 -8.79 -9.00
C ALA A 156 -8.04 -7.62 -9.57
N GLY A 157 -6.97 -7.21 -8.91
CA GLY A 157 -6.17 -6.04 -9.26
C GLY A 157 -4.93 -6.36 -10.09
N VAL A 158 -4.37 -5.34 -10.71
CA VAL A 158 -3.11 -5.44 -11.47
C VAL A 158 -2.07 -4.48 -10.91
N CYS A 159 -0.80 -4.69 -11.23
CA CYS A 159 0.29 -3.84 -10.73
C CYS A 159 0.05 -2.34 -11.00
N ALA A 160 -0.50 -2.01 -12.18
CA ALA A 160 -0.85 -0.64 -12.55
C ALA A 160 -1.90 0.00 -11.62
N ASP A 161 -2.87 -0.75 -11.12
CA ASP A 161 -3.89 -0.26 -10.17
C ASP A 161 -3.25 0.17 -8.83
N ALA A 162 -2.37 -0.68 -8.28
CA ALA A 162 -1.62 -0.34 -7.08
C ALA A 162 -0.74 0.91 -7.30
N CYS A 163 -0.08 1.03 -8.45
CA CYS A 163 0.76 2.18 -8.83
C CYS A 163 -0.03 3.49 -8.92
N ILE A 164 -1.18 3.47 -9.60
CA ILE A 164 -2.06 4.63 -9.77
C ILE A 164 -2.55 5.12 -8.40
N ASN A 165 -3.04 4.21 -7.56
CA ASN A 165 -3.53 4.56 -6.23
C ASN A 165 -2.44 5.13 -5.32
N MET A 166 -1.22 4.58 -5.35
CA MET A 166 -0.11 5.10 -4.54
C MET A 166 0.26 6.53 -4.92
N VAL A 167 0.37 6.83 -6.22
CA VAL A 167 0.69 8.18 -6.71
C VAL A 167 -0.43 9.16 -6.45
N ALA A 168 -1.67 8.78 -6.73
CA ALA A 168 -2.83 9.65 -6.48
C ALA A 168 -2.95 9.98 -4.98
N TYR A 169 -2.76 8.98 -4.11
CA TYR A 169 -2.71 9.18 -2.67
C TYR A 169 -1.57 10.12 -2.27
N TYR A 170 -0.35 9.86 -2.75
CA TYR A 170 0.81 10.69 -2.43
C TYR A 170 0.62 12.15 -2.84
N LEU A 171 0.27 12.40 -4.10
CA LEU A 171 0.10 13.75 -4.65
C LEU A 171 -1.02 14.51 -3.93
N SER A 172 -2.15 13.87 -3.66
CA SER A 172 -3.26 14.51 -2.93
C SER A 172 -2.89 14.93 -1.51
N ASN A 173 -2.01 14.19 -0.83
CA ASN A 173 -1.57 14.51 0.52
C ASN A 173 -0.37 15.48 0.55
N LYS A 174 0.54 15.37 -0.41
CA LYS A 174 1.75 16.20 -0.50
C LYS A 174 1.42 17.61 -1.01
N PHE A 175 0.50 17.70 -1.96
CA PHE A 175 0.15 18.93 -2.69
C PHE A 175 -1.39 19.10 -2.74
N PRO A 176 -2.07 19.25 -1.59
CA PRO A 176 -3.54 19.26 -1.52
C PRO A 176 -4.21 20.47 -2.20
N LYS A 177 -3.44 21.51 -2.56
CA LYS A 177 -3.95 22.66 -3.31
C LYS A 177 -3.96 22.42 -4.82
N ASP A 178 -3.10 21.53 -5.30
CA ASP A 178 -2.84 21.32 -6.72
C ASP A 178 -3.51 20.04 -7.24
N PHE A 179 -3.78 19.08 -6.35
CA PHE A 179 -4.36 17.78 -6.70
C PHE A 179 -5.67 17.51 -5.94
N PRO A 180 -6.59 16.76 -6.56
CA PRO A 180 -7.86 16.42 -5.92
C PRO A 180 -7.67 15.47 -4.74
N ASN A 181 -8.64 15.51 -3.81
CA ASN A 181 -8.72 14.53 -2.73
C ASN A 181 -8.76 13.11 -3.30
N TYR A 182 -7.87 12.26 -2.79
CA TYR A 182 -7.76 10.88 -3.20
C TYR A 182 -9.01 10.08 -2.84
N LEU A 183 -9.60 9.45 -3.86
CA LEU A 183 -10.66 8.46 -3.76
C LEU A 183 -10.47 7.41 -4.87
N PRO A 184 -10.31 6.11 -4.53
CA PRO A 184 -10.15 5.04 -5.53
C PRO A 184 -11.26 5.02 -6.59
N GLU A 185 -12.49 5.34 -6.19
CA GLU A 185 -13.66 5.40 -7.08
C GLU A 185 -13.50 6.42 -8.21
N ARG A 186 -12.72 7.48 -8.01
CA ARG A 186 -12.47 8.54 -9.01
C ARG A 186 -11.37 8.18 -10.00
N LEU A 187 -10.52 7.21 -9.66
CA LEU A 187 -9.43 6.77 -10.52
C LEU A 187 -9.92 5.77 -11.57
N PHE A 188 -10.93 4.98 -11.26
CA PHE A 188 -11.50 4.00 -12.19
C PHE A 188 -12.98 4.27 -12.51
N PRO A 189 -13.34 5.48 -13.00
CA PRO A 189 -14.69 5.78 -13.45
C PRO A 189 -14.95 5.18 -14.84
N VAL A 190 -13.88 4.79 -15.55
CA VAL A 190 -13.91 4.44 -16.95
C VAL A 190 -14.65 3.10 -17.12
N LYS A 191 -15.74 3.15 -17.89
CA LYS A 191 -16.16 1.99 -18.67
C LYS A 191 -15.05 1.71 -19.69
N LEU A 192 -13.96 1.10 -19.24
CA LEU A 192 -13.22 0.22 -20.13
C LEU A 192 -14.30 -0.75 -20.65
N ASP A 193 -14.32 -1.14 -21.92
CA ASP A 193 -15.32 -2.08 -22.47
C ASP A 193 -15.23 -3.51 -21.84
N ARG A 194 -14.74 -3.58 -20.60
CA ARG A 194 -14.30 -4.71 -19.79
C ARG A 194 -14.67 -4.44 -18.31
N ARG A 195 -14.19 -5.27 -17.39
CA ARG A 195 -14.46 -5.13 -15.96
C ARG A 195 -13.98 -3.75 -15.43
N PRO A 196 -14.67 -3.15 -14.44
CA PRO A 196 -14.26 -1.87 -13.83
C PRO A 196 -12.89 -1.89 -13.16
N ILE A 197 -12.40 -3.08 -12.77
CA ILE A 197 -11.04 -3.27 -12.28
C ILE A 197 -10.27 -3.97 -13.40
N PRO A 198 -9.11 -3.41 -13.82
CA PRO A 198 -8.34 -3.97 -14.91
C PRO A 198 -7.78 -5.34 -14.52
N SER A 199 -8.30 -6.42 -15.10
CA SER A 199 -7.82 -7.80 -14.86
C SER A 199 -6.74 -8.25 -15.84
N TYR A 200 -6.52 -7.51 -16.94
CA TYR A 200 -5.57 -7.86 -18.01
C TYR A 200 -4.34 -6.93 -18.06
N GLY A 201 -4.17 -6.09 -17.04
CA GLY A 201 -3.18 -5.02 -17.03
C GLY A 201 -3.74 -3.71 -17.59
N LEU A 202 -2.89 -2.69 -17.58
CA LEU A 202 -3.11 -1.39 -18.22
C LEU A 202 -1.86 -1.05 -19.04
N THR A 203 -2.06 -0.48 -20.22
CA THR A 203 -1.02 0.16 -21.00
C THR A 203 -0.62 1.50 -20.37
N ILE A 204 0.56 2.01 -20.70
CA ILE A 204 1.01 3.34 -20.24
C ILE A 204 0.05 4.47 -20.65
N PHE A 205 -0.61 4.32 -21.80
CA PHE A 205 -1.59 5.28 -22.29
C PHE A 205 -2.87 5.25 -21.46
N GLU A 206 -3.41 4.06 -21.18
CA GLU A 206 -4.58 3.90 -20.30
C GLU A 206 -4.28 4.41 -18.87
N MET A 207 -3.07 4.16 -18.35
CA MET A 207 -2.65 4.70 -17.06
C MET A 207 -2.64 6.23 -17.05
N SER A 208 -2.07 6.84 -18.09
CA SER A 208 -2.02 8.30 -18.23
C SER A 208 -3.42 8.89 -18.39
N GLU A 209 -4.29 8.26 -19.18
CA GLU A 209 -5.68 8.69 -19.36
C GLU A 209 -6.48 8.62 -18.05
N ILE A 210 -6.31 7.54 -17.28
CA ILE A 210 -6.91 7.38 -15.94
C ILE A 210 -6.51 8.54 -15.01
N LEU A 211 -5.21 8.84 -14.93
CA LEU A 211 -4.70 9.90 -14.07
C LEU A 211 -5.21 11.27 -14.51
N LEU A 212 -5.10 11.58 -15.82
CA LEU A 212 -5.56 12.85 -16.39
C LEU A 212 -7.07 13.06 -16.14
N THR A 213 -7.88 12.03 -16.38
CA THR A 213 -9.34 12.08 -16.17
C THR A 213 -9.68 12.28 -14.69
N ALA A 214 -8.86 11.74 -13.79
CA ALA A 214 -9.01 11.92 -12.36
C ALA A 214 -8.45 13.25 -11.82
N GLY A 215 -7.90 14.12 -12.69
CA GLY A 215 -7.36 15.43 -12.32
C GLY A 215 -5.88 15.40 -11.90
N TYR A 216 -5.15 14.34 -12.22
CA TYR A 216 -3.71 14.23 -12.02
C TYR A 216 -3.00 14.39 -13.36
N ASN A 217 -2.30 15.50 -13.54
CA ASN A 217 -1.55 15.76 -14.77
C ASN A 217 -0.40 14.74 -14.91
N SER A 218 -0.44 13.93 -15.96
CA SER A 218 0.63 12.99 -16.31
C SER A 218 1.07 13.18 -17.76
N TYR A 219 2.34 12.89 -18.03
CA TYR A 219 2.91 12.82 -19.36
C TYR A 219 3.77 11.57 -19.50
N ILE A 220 4.04 11.18 -20.74
CA ILE A 220 4.82 9.99 -21.07
C ILE A 220 6.11 10.46 -21.74
N GLU A 221 7.24 10.10 -21.14
CA GLU A 221 8.57 10.43 -21.67
C GLU A 221 9.31 9.14 -22.06
N LYS A 222 10.03 9.18 -23.18
CA LYS A 222 10.80 8.04 -23.67
C LYS A 222 12.29 8.36 -23.63
N PHE A 223 13.01 7.69 -22.73
CA PHE A 223 14.45 7.81 -22.62
C PHE A 223 15.17 6.80 -23.50
N THR A 224 16.07 7.27 -24.37
CA THR A 224 17.00 6.43 -25.14
C THR A 224 18.39 6.34 -24.51
N ASN A 225 18.69 7.25 -23.57
CA ASN A 225 19.98 7.37 -22.91
C ASN A 225 19.82 7.16 -21.40
N LYS A 226 20.70 6.33 -20.82
CA LYS A 226 20.71 6.06 -19.37
C LYS A 226 20.99 7.32 -18.55
N ARG A 227 21.85 8.22 -19.02
CA ARG A 227 22.21 9.45 -18.31
C ARG A 227 21.01 10.38 -18.22
N GLU A 228 20.34 10.65 -19.34
CA GLU A 228 19.10 11.45 -19.38
C GLU A 228 18.02 10.87 -18.47
N PHE A 229 17.91 9.54 -18.41
CA PHE A 229 16.97 8.88 -17.49
C PHE A 229 17.34 9.09 -16.01
N ILE A 230 18.62 9.08 -15.66
CA ILE A 230 19.08 9.35 -14.28
C ILE A 230 18.84 10.82 -13.94
N ASP A 231 19.23 11.75 -14.81
CA ASP A 231 19.03 13.18 -14.60
C ASP A 231 17.52 13.50 -14.44
N PHE A 232 16.66 12.79 -15.18
CA PHE A 232 15.21 12.87 -15.00
C PHE A 232 14.78 12.38 -13.61
N ILE A 233 15.22 11.20 -13.18
CA ILE A 233 14.89 10.66 -11.84
C ILE A 233 15.30 11.67 -10.75
N ASP A 234 16.52 12.20 -10.82
CA ASP A 234 17.03 13.15 -9.84
C ASP A 234 16.13 14.40 -9.80
N SER A 235 15.75 14.94 -10.96
CA SER A 235 14.82 16.09 -11.03
C SER A 235 13.44 15.79 -10.44
N GLN A 236 12.94 14.55 -10.59
CA GLN A 236 11.65 14.14 -10.03
C GLN A 236 11.72 14.00 -8.51
N ILE A 237 12.81 13.40 -7.99
CA ILE A 237 13.05 13.27 -6.55
C ILE A 237 13.18 14.66 -5.91
N GLU A 238 13.95 15.57 -6.50
CA GLU A 238 14.10 16.96 -6.03
C GLU A 238 12.76 17.70 -6.03
N SER A 239 11.93 17.47 -7.05
CA SER A 239 10.60 18.07 -7.17
C SER A 239 9.54 17.37 -6.31
N ALA A 240 9.89 16.28 -5.64
CA ALA A 240 8.98 15.39 -4.92
C ALA A 240 7.80 14.94 -5.79
N LEU A 241 8.06 14.63 -7.06
CA LEU A 241 7.08 14.14 -8.03
C LEU A 241 7.32 12.65 -8.30
N PRO A 242 6.29 11.79 -8.17
CA PRO A 242 6.43 10.38 -8.45
C PRO A 242 6.45 10.10 -9.95
N PHE A 243 7.14 9.04 -10.35
CA PHE A 243 7.13 8.53 -11.71
C PHE A 243 6.93 7.02 -11.75
N TYR A 244 6.51 6.53 -12.92
CA TYR A 244 6.43 5.10 -13.20
C TYR A 244 7.54 4.68 -14.14
N LYS A 245 8.06 3.47 -13.93
CA LYS A 245 8.96 2.83 -14.89
C LYS A 245 8.28 1.61 -15.49
N THR A 246 8.24 1.56 -16.82
CA THR A 246 7.90 0.36 -17.60
C THR A 246 9.14 -0.17 -18.30
N PRO A 247 9.65 -1.35 -17.94
CA PRO A 247 10.79 -1.95 -18.61
C PRO A 247 10.42 -2.33 -20.07
N PRO A 248 11.38 -2.27 -21.01
CA PRO A 248 11.11 -2.51 -22.43
C PRO A 248 10.62 -3.94 -22.77
N ILE A 249 10.71 -4.90 -21.83
CA ILE A 249 10.40 -6.32 -22.06
C ILE A 249 9.37 -6.87 -21.05
N SER A 250 8.93 -6.08 -20.06
CA SER A 250 7.94 -6.55 -19.07
C SER A 250 6.70 -5.66 -19.03
N ASN A 251 5.53 -6.31 -19.02
CA ASN A 251 4.23 -5.67 -18.75
C ASN A 251 4.05 -5.33 -17.26
N HIS A 252 5.14 -5.05 -16.55
CA HIS A 252 5.15 -4.71 -15.13
C HIS A 252 5.47 -3.24 -14.95
N VAL A 253 4.60 -2.56 -14.20
CA VAL A 253 4.79 -1.18 -13.80
C VAL A 253 5.31 -1.17 -12.38
N LEU A 254 6.41 -0.46 -12.15
CA LEU A 254 6.91 -0.18 -10.81
C LEU A 254 6.70 1.30 -10.51
N PRO A 255 6.06 1.65 -9.38
CA PRO A 255 6.12 3.00 -8.88
C PRO A 255 7.52 3.20 -8.29
N CYS A 256 8.16 4.30 -8.66
CA CYS A 256 9.39 4.71 -8.02
C CYS A 256 9.01 5.80 -7.01
N PRO A 257 8.98 5.46 -5.70
CA PRO A 257 8.91 6.44 -4.63
C PRO A 257 10.24 7.19 -4.47
#